data_AF-Q1MCI5-F1
#
_entry.id   AF-Q1MCI5-F1
#
_cell.length_a   1.000
_cell.length_b   1.000
_cell.length_c   1.000
_cell.angle_alpha   90.00
_cell.angle_beta   90.00
_cell.angle_gamma   90.00
#
_symmetry.space_group_name_H-M   'P 1'
#
loop_
_entity.id
_entity.type
_entity.pdbx_description
1 polymer ?
#
loop_
_entity_poly.entity_id
_entity_poly.type
_entity_poly.pdbx_seq_one_letter_code
_entity_poly.pdbx_strand_id
1 'polypeptide(L)'
;MSIHDFGSAVTRVASRAARRVLPAAFAALVAAIGSSPTGATDSELVERGKYLVTIASCTDCHTPGHFLGKPDMTRHLGGSEVGFEIPDVGVFYGPNLTPDEATGLGRWSERDIVTAIRTGKRPDGRMLAPIMPWAALAELAESDAGAIAAYLKSLPPVSNKVPGPFGPGEAPTSFVMKIVAPEK
;
A
#
# COMPACT_ATOMS: atom_id res chain seq x y z
N MET A 1 20.66 90.36 -45.28
CA MET A 1 20.57 89.83 -43.90
C MET A 1 20.56 88.32 -44.05
N SER A 2 21.45 87.52 -43.47
CA SER A 2 22.35 87.75 -42.35
C SER A 2 23.42 86.63 -42.34
N ILE A 3 24.65 87.00 -42.00
CA ILE A 3 25.68 86.33 -41.18
C ILE A 3 26.16 84.88 -41.46
N HIS A 4 27.48 84.78 -41.70
CA HIS A 4 28.54 83.97 -41.03
C HIS A 4 28.21 82.57 -40.47
N ASP A 5 29.07 81.57 -40.35
CA ASP A 5 30.47 81.22 -40.70
C ASP A 5 30.75 79.91 -39.90
N PHE A 6 31.81 79.15 -40.24
CA PHE A 6 32.41 78.01 -39.52
C PHE A 6 31.53 76.74 -39.29
N GLY A 7 32.02 75.50 -39.36
CA GLY A 7 33.37 74.93 -39.28
C GLY A 7 33.31 73.65 -38.43
N SER A 8 34.19 72.68 -38.73
CA SER A 8 34.43 71.39 -38.03
C SER A 8 33.37 70.29 -38.16
N ALA A 9 33.62 69.20 -38.88
CA ALA A 9 34.56 68.09 -38.63
C ALA A 9 34.10 67.13 -37.52
N VAL A 10 34.38 65.84 -37.76
CA VAL A 10 34.42 64.66 -36.86
C VAL A 10 33.31 63.64 -37.16
N THR A 11 33.51 62.33 -37.29
CA THR A 11 34.65 61.43 -37.57
C THR A 11 33.98 60.08 -37.89
N ARG A 12 34.60 59.27 -38.75
CA ARG A 12 34.16 57.92 -39.15
C ARG A 12 34.02 57.00 -37.92
N VAL A 13 32.91 56.27 -37.83
CA VAL A 13 32.87 54.98 -37.13
C VAL A 13 32.85 53.88 -38.18
N ALA A 14 33.89 53.05 -38.15
CA ALA A 14 34.14 51.99 -39.09
C ALA A 14 33.21 50.79 -38.87
N SER A 15 32.74 50.26 -39.99
CA SER A 15 32.12 48.95 -40.17
C SER A 15 32.94 47.81 -39.55
N ARG A 16 32.26 46.78 -39.05
CA ARG A 16 32.57 45.40 -39.46
C ARG A 16 31.36 44.48 -39.32
N ALA A 17 30.90 44.04 -40.48
CA ALA A 17 29.91 43.01 -40.68
C ALA A 17 30.34 41.68 -40.02
N ALA A 18 29.35 41.03 -39.39
CA ALA A 18 29.45 39.71 -38.83
C ALA A 18 29.83 38.67 -39.91
N ARG A 19 30.89 37.90 -39.65
CA ARG A 19 31.16 36.63 -40.33
C ARG A 19 30.88 35.49 -39.36
N ARG A 20 29.83 34.71 -39.67
CA ARG A 20 29.58 33.39 -39.08
C ARG A 20 30.61 32.41 -39.62
N VAL A 21 31.26 31.65 -38.74
CA VAL A 21 31.75 30.28 -39.01
C VAL A 21 31.65 29.50 -37.68
N LEU A 22 30.71 28.56 -37.60
CA LEU A 22 30.70 27.44 -36.63
C LEU A 22 31.66 26.35 -37.16
N PRO A 23 32.31 25.48 -36.36
CA PRO A 23 31.57 24.47 -35.58
C PRO A 23 32.27 23.87 -34.33
N ALA A 24 31.53 22.94 -33.69
CA ALA A 24 32.01 21.79 -32.92
C ALA A 24 32.63 22.03 -31.52
N ALA A 25 31.77 22.02 -30.51
CA ALA A 25 32.10 21.48 -29.18
C ALA A 25 30.81 21.01 -28.48
N PHE A 26 30.21 19.93 -29.01
CA PHE A 26 29.13 19.21 -28.34
C PHE A 26 29.64 17.80 -28.02
N ALA A 27 30.59 17.70 -27.10
CA ALA A 27 31.04 16.42 -26.57
C ALA A 27 31.58 16.63 -25.15
N ALA A 28 31.22 15.67 -24.28
CA ALA A 28 31.60 15.51 -22.88
C ALA A 28 30.74 16.28 -21.85
N LEU A 29 29.69 15.63 -21.32
CA LEU A 29 29.80 14.80 -20.10
C LEU A 29 28.41 14.20 -19.76
N VAL A 30 28.02 13.11 -20.43
CA VAL A 30 26.95 12.24 -19.93
C VAL A 30 27.64 11.05 -19.25
N ALA A 31 28.14 11.28 -18.06
CA ALA A 31 28.68 10.23 -17.20
C ALA A 31 28.43 10.60 -15.75
N ALA A 32 27.21 10.33 -15.28
CA ALA A 32 26.94 10.13 -13.87
C ALA A 32 25.69 9.27 -13.68
N ILE A 33 25.97 7.98 -13.46
CA ILE A 33 25.23 7.06 -12.59
C ILE A 33 23.83 6.66 -13.08
N GLY A 34 23.81 5.57 -13.86
CA GLY A 34 22.67 4.67 -13.83
C GLY A 34 22.52 4.13 -12.40
N SER A 35 21.64 4.73 -11.61
CA SER A 35 21.07 4.06 -10.46
C SER A 35 20.30 2.87 -11.01
N SER A 36 20.93 1.69 -10.97
CA SER A 36 20.15 0.46 -10.96
C SER A 36 19.13 0.60 -9.83
N PRO A 37 17.87 0.18 -9.98
CA PRO A 37 16.97 0.17 -8.85
C PRO A 37 17.60 -0.76 -7.82
N THR A 38 18.22 -0.19 -6.79
CA THR A 38 18.64 -0.93 -5.61
C THR A 38 17.35 -1.56 -5.11
N GLY A 39 17.28 -2.90 -5.08
CA GLY A 39 16.12 -3.58 -4.50
C GLY A 39 15.84 -2.98 -3.12
N ALA A 40 14.56 -2.77 -2.81
CA ALA A 40 14.17 -2.22 -1.52
C ALA A 40 14.80 -3.07 -0.40
N THR A 41 15.38 -2.40 0.58
CA THR A 41 15.88 -3.04 1.80
C THR A 41 14.71 -3.66 2.58
N ASP A 42 14.99 -4.65 3.44
CA ASP A 42 13.96 -5.28 4.28
C ASP A 42 13.17 -4.23 5.10
N SER A 43 13.85 -3.18 5.59
CA SER A 43 13.21 -2.09 6.31
C SER A 43 12.26 -1.27 5.43
N GLU A 44 12.63 -0.99 4.18
CA GLU A 44 11.79 -0.25 3.23
C GLU A 44 10.57 -1.08 2.80
N LEU A 45 10.74 -2.40 2.65
CA LEU A 45 9.65 -3.34 2.37
C LEU A 45 8.64 -3.38 3.52
N VAL A 46 9.11 -3.49 4.77
CA VAL A 46 8.25 -3.51 5.96
C VAL A 46 7.50 -2.18 6.11
N GLU A 47 8.15 -1.03 5.91
CA GLU A 47 7.47 0.28 5.96
C GLU A 47 6.44 0.45 4.82
N ARG A 48 6.75 -0.03 3.62
CA ARG A 48 5.78 -0.08 2.51
C ARG A 48 4.57 -0.94 2.87
N GLY A 49 4.79 -2.11 3.47
CA GLY A 49 3.74 -3.01 3.93
C GLY A 49 2.86 -2.39 5.00
N LYS A 50 3.47 -1.72 5.98
CA LYS A 50 2.76 -0.97 7.03
C LYS A 50 1.86 0.10 6.46
N TYR A 51 2.37 0.87 5.49
CA TYR A 51 1.59 1.87 4.78
C TYR A 51 0.38 1.23 4.07
N LEU A 52 0.60 0.16 3.31
CA LEU A 52 -0.45 -0.55 2.58
C LEU A 52 -1.52 -1.12 3.51
N VAL A 53 -1.11 -1.76 4.60
CA VAL A 53 -2.03 -2.29 5.62
C VAL A 53 -2.89 -1.18 6.25
N THR A 54 -2.32 0.00 6.43
CA THR A 54 -3.04 1.17 6.95
C THR A 54 -4.09 1.66 5.96
N ILE A 55 -3.71 1.90 4.71
CA ILE A 55 -4.63 2.46 3.70
C ILE A 55 -5.65 1.45 3.17
N ALA A 56 -5.34 0.15 3.26
CA ALA A 56 -6.27 -0.94 2.96
C ALA A 56 -7.18 -1.27 4.15
N SER A 57 -7.14 -0.50 5.24
CA SER A 57 -8.03 -0.65 6.40
C SER A 57 -7.99 -2.04 7.03
N CYS A 58 -6.87 -2.77 6.98
CA CYS A 58 -6.84 -4.11 7.58
C CYS A 58 -7.03 -4.05 9.11
N THR A 59 -6.60 -2.95 9.73
CA THR A 59 -6.79 -2.66 11.15
C THR A 59 -8.26 -2.76 11.56
N ASP A 60 -9.17 -2.35 10.69
CA ASP A 60 -10.58 -2.21 11.02
C ASP A 60 -11.21 -3.57 11.30
N CYS A 61 -10.93 -4.54 10.43
CA CYS A 61 -11.46 -5.90 10.56
C CYS A 61 -10.63 -6.82 11.45
N HIS A 62 -9.34 -6.54 11.62
CA HIS A 62 -8.42 -7.47 12.27
C HIS A 62 -7.86 -6.97 13.60
N THR A 63 -8.37 -5.90 14.18
CA THR A 63 -7.92 -5.44 15.52
C THR A 63 -9.06 -5.55 16.52
N PRO A 64 -8.81 -6.11 17.73
CA PRO A 64 -9.85 -6.18 18.74
C PRO A 64 -10.39 -4.80 19.10
N GLY A 65 -11.66 -4.69 19.46
CA GLY A 65 -12.29 -3.47 19.93
C GLY A 65 -12.62 -2.45 18.84
N HIS A 66 -12.18 -2.65 17.59
CA HIS A 66 -12.37 -1.66 16.54
C HIS A 66 -13.85 -1.36 16.27
N PHE A 67 -14.66 -2.39 16.02
CA PHE A 67 -16.11 -2.23 15.80
C PHE A 67 -16.92 -1.96 17.06
N LEU A 68 -16.29 -2.01 18.24
CA LEU A 68 -16.89 -1.57 19.49
C LEU A 68 -16.51 -0.12 19.84
N GLY A 69 -15.83 0.59 18.92
CA GLY A 69 -15.43 1.98 19.08
C GLY A 69 -14.25 2.21 20.03
N LYS A 70 -13.53 1.14 20.42
CA LYS A 70 -12.36 1.19 21.31
C LYS A 70 -11.27 0.23 20.81
N PRO A 71 -10.58 0.55 19.70
CA PRO A 71 -9.54 -0.32 19.15
C PRO A 71 -8.43 -0.61 20.19
N ASP A 72 -8.14 -1.89 20.43
CA ASP A 72 -7.02 -2.33 21.25
C ASP A 72 -5.75 -2.45 20.40
N MET A 73 -5.03 -1.33 20.30
CA MET A 73 -3.78 -1.26 19.53
C MET A 73 -2.62 -2.03 20.19
N THR A 74 -2.75 -2.48 21.46
CA THR A 74 -1.76 -3.39 22.06
C THR A 74 -1.83 -4.79 21.44
N ARG A 75 -2.95 -5.10 20.80
CA ARG A 75 -3.22 -6.34 20.05
C ARG A 75 -3.52 -6.02 18.58
N HIS A 76 -2.83 -5.02 18.04
CA HIS A 76 -2.97 -4.60 16.64
C HIS A 76 -2.89 -5.79 15.67
N LEU A 77 -3.88 -5.92 14.79
CA LEU A 77 -4.01 -7.02 13.83
C LEU A 77 -4.14 -8.43 14.48
N GLY A 78 -4.44 -8.48 15.77
CA GLY A 78 -4.62 -9.70 16.57
C GLY A 78 -5.96 -10.43 16.37
N GLY A 79 -6.84 -9.96 15.49
CA GLY A 79 -8.16 -10.51 15.19
C GLY A 79 -9.32 -9.77 15.88
N SER A 80 -10.53 -9.87 15.33
CA SER A 80 -11.73 -9.19 15.83
C SER A 80 -12.61 -10.10 16.70
N GLU A 81 -13.21 -9.54 17.76
CA GLU A 81 -14.27 -10.17 18.56
C GLU A 81 -15.68 -9.93 17.99
N VAL A 82 -15.81 -9.10 16.96
CA VAL A 82 -17.08 -8.83 16.26
C VAL A 82 -17.05 -9.53 14.90
N GLY A 83 -18.06 -10.35 14.66
CA GLY A 83 -18.25 -11.10 13.41
C GLY A 83 -19.12 -10.33 12.43
N PHE A 84 -19.07 -10.72 11.17
CA PHE A 84 -19.92 -10.22 10.11
C PHE A 84 -20.76 -11.35 9.56
N GLU A 85 -22.07 -11.16 9.57
CA GLU A 85 -22.99 -12.06 8.91
C GLU A 85 -23.02 -11.77 7.41
N ILE A 86 -22.86 -12.84 6.64
CA ILE A 86 -23.13 -12.87 5.21
C ILE A 86 -24.37 -13.77 5.05
N PRO A 87 -25.53 -13.21 4.62
CA PRO A 87 -26.75 -14.00 4.44
C PRO A 87 -26.50 -15.26 3.63
N ASP A 88 -27.06 -16.38 4.09
CA ASP A 88 -26.93 -17.72 3.48
C ASP A 88 -25.52 -18.31 3.40
N VAL A 89 -24.48 -17.60 3.88
CA VAL A 89 -23.09 -18.07 3.87
C VAL A 89 -22.57 -18.35 5.27
N GLY A 90 -22.87 -17.48 6.25
CA GLY A 90 -22.46 -17.68 7.64
C GLY A 90 -21.91 -16.42 8.32
N VAL A 91 -21.24 -16.61 9.46
CA VAL A 91 -20.64 -15.53 10.25
C VAL A 91 -19.13 -15.66 10.27
N PHE A 92 -18.44 -14.57 9.93
CA PHE A 92 -16.98 -14.51 9.78
C PHE A 92 -16.38 -13.44 10.67
N TYR A 93 -15.32 -13.79 11.37
CA TYR A 93 -14.54 -12.88 12.19
C TYR A 93 -13.22 -12.59 11.47
N GLY A 94 -12.71 -11.36 11.53
CA GLY A 94 -11.38 -11.06 11.02
C GLY A 94 -10.34 -11.84 11.84
N PRO A 95 -9.63 -12.83 11.28
CA PRO A 95 -8.68 -13.64 12.02
C PRO A 95 -7.47 -12.83 12.50
N ASN A 96 -6.72 -13.40 13.42
CA ASN A 96 -5.41 -12.90 13.81
C ASN A 96 -4.44 -12.94 12.60
N LEU A 97 -3.84 -11.81 12.26
CA LEU A 97 -2.87 -11.68 11.16
C LEU A 97 -1.41 -11.62 11.66
N THR A 98 -1.18 -11.59 12.96
CA THR A 98 0.18 -11.59 13.53
C THR A 98 0.86 -12.94 13.32
N PRO A 99 2.20 -13.05 13.45
CA PRO A 99 2.93 -14.29 13.19
C PRO A 99 2.82 -15.32 14.33
N ASP A 100 1.76 -15.27 15.14
CA ASP A 100 1.45 -16.33 16.12
C ASP A 100 1.18 -17.66 15.41
N GLU A 101 1.84 -18.74 15.83
CA GLU A 101 1.76 -20.04 15.14
C GLU A 101 0.43 -20.76 15.35
N ALA A 102 -0.18 -20.59 16.53
CA ALA A 102 -1.37 -21.33 16.92
C ALA A 102 -2.65 -20.70 16.35
N THR A 103 -2.73 -19.37 16.40
CA THR A 103 -3.95 -18.60 16.14
C THR A 103 -3.82 -17.62 14.98
N GLY A 104 -2.59 -17.29 14.55
CA GLY A 104 -2.31 -16.34 13.48
C GLY A 104 -1.65 -16.95 12.23
N LEU A 105 -0.81 -16.15 11.57
CA LEU A 105 -0.11 -16.47 10.32
C LEU A 105 1.29 -17.07 10.54
N GLY A 106 1.64 -17.48 11.76
CA GLY A 106 2.99 -18.00 12.06
C GLY A 106 3.40 -19.17 11.16
N ARG A 107 2.45 -20.08 10.90
CA ARG A 107 2.63 -21.26 10.03
C ARG A 107 2.48 -20.99 8.53
N TRP A 108 2.08 -19.77 8.14
CA TRP A 108 1.97 -19.39 6.73
C TRP A 108 3.31 -18.83 6.27
N SER A 109 3.75 -19.26 5.08
CA SER A 109 4.85 -18.59 4.39
C SER A 109 4.39 -17.22 3.86
N GLU A 110 5.31 -16.31 3.57
CA GLU A 110 4.96 -15.04 2.93
C GLU A 110 4.25 -15.27 1.59
N ARG A 111 4.67 -16.31 0.83
CA ARG A 111 4.01 -16.69 -0.43
C ARG A 111 2.56 -17.12 -0.22
N ASP A 112 2.25 -17.80 0.88
CA ASP A 112 0.88 -18.17 1.24
C ASP A 112 0.03 -16.93 1.49
N ILE A 113 0.59 -15.94 2.20
CA ILE A 113 -0.07 -14.66 2.48
C ILE A 113 -0.32 -13.90 1.17
N VAL A 114 0.69 -13.78 0.31
CA VAL A 114 0.57 -13.16 -1.02
C VAL A 114 -0.50 -13.84 -1.85
N THR A 115 -0.51 -15.18 -1.86
CA THR A 115 -1.52 -15.97 -2.60
C THR A 115 -2.92 -15.72 -2.06
N ALA A 116 -3.10 -15.72 -0.74
CA ALA A 116 -4.40 -15.47 -0.13
C ALA A 116 -4.91 -14.06 -0.40
N ILE A 117 -4.05 -13.03 -0.32
CA ILE A 117 -4.41 -11.65 -0.64
C ILE A 117 -4.81 -11.53 -2.12
N ARG A 118 -4.01 -12.10 -3.02
CA ARG A 118 -4.19 -11.87 -4.46
C ARG A 118 -5.23 -12.76 -5.13
N THR A 119 -5.55 -13.90 -4.53
CA THR A 119 -6.44 -14.89 -5.15
C THR A 119 -7.62 -15.27 -4.26
N GLY A 120 -7.63 -14.82 -3.00
CA GLY A 120 -8.57 -15.29 -1.99
C GLY A 120 -8.32 -16.72 -1.52
N LYS A 121 -7.36 -17.47 -2.10
CA LYS A 121 -7.15 -18.89 -1.77
C LYS A 121 -6.19 -19.06 -0.61
N ARG A 122 -6.62 -19.79 0.41
CA ARG A 122 -5.83 -20.15 1.59
C ARG A 122 -4.94 -21.37 1.31
N PRO A 123 -3.91 -21.63 2.14
CA PRO A 123 -3.07 -22.85 2.04
C PRO A 123 -3.87 -24.16 2.18
N ASP A 124 -4.96 -24.13 2.95
CA ASP A 124 -5.87 -25.27 3.12
C ASP A 124 -6.85 -25.44 1.94
N GLY A 125 -6.70 -24.64 0.88
CA GLY A 125 -7.51 -24.71 -0.33
C GLY A 125 -8.85 -23.99 -0.27
N ARG A 126 -9.30 -23.55 0.92
CA ARG A 126 -10.54 -22.79 1.06
C ARG A 126 -10.38 -21.36 0.55
N MET A 127 -11.50 -20.75 0.19
CA MET A 127 -11.56 -19.32 -0.15
C MET A 127 -11.73 -18.46 1.10
N LEU A 128 -11.14 -17.27 1.10
CA LEU A 128 -11.44 -16.21 2.05
C LEU A 128 -12.90 -15.78 1.90
N ALA A 129 -13.53 -15.46 3.03
CA ALA A 129 -14.90 -14.97 3.04
C ALA A 129 -15.01 -13.68 2.21
N PRO A 130 -16.09 -13.48 1.43
CA PRO A 130 -16.21 -12.34 0.53
C PRO A 130 -16.36 -10.99 1.26
N ILE A 131 -16.58 -10.99 2.57
CA ILE A 131 -16.51 -9.78 3.41
C ILE A 131 -15.08 -9.23 3.51
N MET A 132 -14.07 -10.09 3.37
CA MET A 132 -12.69 -9.64 3.20
C MET A 132 -12.51 -9.21 1.73
N PRO A 133 -12.06 -7.98 1.44
CA PRO A 133 -12.07 -7.41 0.09
C PRO A 133 -10.92 -7.94 -0.78
N TRP A 134 -10.65 -9.25 -0.77
CA TRP A 134 -9.54 -9.88 -1.50
C TRP A 134 -9.62 -9.64 -3.00
N ALA A 135 -10.82 -9.53 -3.58
CA ALA A 135 -10.97 -9.25 -5.01
C ALA A 135 -10.46 -7.86 -5.39
N ALA A 136 -10.59 -6.86 -4.51
CA ALA A 136 -10.00 -5.53 -4.73
C ALA A 136 -8.49 -5.55 -4.49
N LEU A 137 -8.02 -6.31 -3.48
CA LEU A 137 -6.60 -6.46 -3.18
C LEU A 137 -5.86 -7.33 -4.22
N ALA A 138 -6.57 -8.10 -5.02
CA ALA A 138 -6.03 -8.88 -6.14
C ALA A 138 -5.31 -8.03 -7.19
N GLU A 139 -5.73 -6.77 -7.31
CA GLU A 139 -5.15 -5.79 -8.23
C GLU A 139 -3.83 -5.19 -7.73
N LEU A 140 -3.40 -5.50 -6.50
CA LEU A 140 -2.09 -5.10 -6.01
C LEU A 140 -0.99 -5.73 -6.87
N ALA A 141 0.05 -4.94 -7.13
CA ALA A 141 1.30 -5.46 -7.65
C ALA A 141 1.83 -6.55 -6.71
N GLU A 142 2.50 -7.56 -7.26
CA GLU A 142 3.05 -8.66 -6.46
C GLU A 142 4.03 -8.15 -5.38
N SER A 143 4.80 -7.11 -5.70
CA SER A 143 5.69 -6.44 -4.75
C SER A 143 4.96 -5.79 -3.58
N ASP A 144 3.77 -5.24 -3.81
CA ASP A 144 2.95 -4.61 -2.76
C ASP A 144 2.30 -5.67 -1.87
N ALA A 145 1.78 -6.75 -2.46
CA ALA A 145 1.30 -7.89 -1.68
C ALA A 145 2.43 -8.54 -0.86
N GLY A 146 3.64 -8.61 -1.45
CA GLY A 146 4.85 -9.06 -0.76
C GLY A 146 5.23 -8.15 0.42
N ALA A 147 5.17 -6.83 0.23
CA ALA A 147 5.41 -5.87 1.30
C ALA A 147 4.41 -6.03 2.46
N ILE A 148 3.12 -6.22 2.16
CA ILE A 148 2.10 -6.54 3.17
C ILE A 148 2.48 -7.82 3.94
N ALA A 149 2.85 -8.89 3.24
CA ALA A 149 3.25 -10.15 3.88
C ALA A 149 4.46 -9.96 4.80
N ALA A 150 5.51 -9.27 4.34
CA ALA A 150 6.69 -8.96 5.14
C ALA A 150 6.35 -8.16 6.39
N TYR A 151 5.50 -7.12 6.26
CA TYR A 151 5.03 -6.36 7.41
C TYR A 151 4.26 -7.23 8.41
N LEU A 152 3.30 -8.04 7.96
CA LEU A 152 2.54 -8.94 8.84
C LEU A 152 3.45 -9.93 9.58
N LYS A 153 4.48 -10.47 8.91
CA LYS A 153 5.47 -11.37 9.54
C LYS A 153 6.41 -10.66 10.52
N SER A 154 6.58 -9.33 10.40
CA SER A 154 7.41 -8.53 11.30
C SER A 154 6.73 -8.14 12.62
N LEU A 155 5.40 -8.30 12.72
CA LEU A 155 4.64 -7.90 13.90
C LEU A 155 4.99 -8.74 15.13
N PRO A 156 4.86 -8.19 16.35
CA PRO A 156 4.84 -8.99 17.56
C PRO A 156 3.70 -10.02 17.51
N PRO A 157 3.92 -11.29 17.87
CA PRO A 157 2.87 -12.29 17.88
C PRO A 157 1.85 -11.99 18.98
N VAL A 158 0.57 -12.09 18.64
CA VAL A 158 -0.55 -12.00 19.58
C VAL A 158 -1.22 -13.36 19.62
N SER A 159 -1.41 -13.96 20.80
CA SER A 159 -2.20 -15.18 20.91
C SER A 159 -3.68 -14.81 21.04
N ASN A 160 -4.46 -15.08 19.99
CA ASN A 160 -5.90 -14.80 19.98
C ASN A 160 -6.65 -15.65 18.96
N LYS A 161 -7.39 -16.65 19.44
CA LYS A 161 -8.29 -17.42 18.59
C LYS A 161 -9.63 -16.71 18.49
N VAL A 162 -9.95 -16.19 17.31
CA VAL A 162 -11.26 -15.60 17.04
C VAL A 162 -12.35 -16.70 16.99
N PRO A 163 -13.61 -16.37 17.31
CA PRO A 163 -14.73 -17.29 17.13
C PRO A 163 -14.94 -17.71 15.67
N GLY A 164 -15.45 -18.92 15.46
CA GLY A 164 -15.89 -19.38 14.15
C GLY A 164 -14.75 -19.72 13.16
N PRO A 165 -15.02 -19.65 11.83
CA PRO A 165 -16.28 -19.21 11.22
C PRO A 165 -17.46 -20.10 11.60
N PHE A 166 -18.67 -19.55 11.57
CA PHE A 166 -19.91 -20.28 11.81
C PHE A 166 -20.67 -20.41 10.50
N GLY A 167 -21.09 -21.62 10.15
CA GLY A 167 -21.91 -21.89 8.96
C GLY A 167 -23.34 -21.35 9.05
N PRO A 168 -24.13 -21.46 7.98
CA PRO A 168 -25.54 -21.06 8.00
C PRO A 168 -26.31 -21.82 9.10
N GLY A 169 -27.00 -21.08 9.96
CA GLY A 169 -27.79 -21.65 11.07
C GLY A 169 -26.98 -22.04 12.31
N GLU A 170 -25.64 -21.96 12.29
CA GLU A 170 -24.82 -22.15 13.48
C GLU A 170 -24.85 -20.89 14.36
N ALA A 171 -25.04 -21.07 15.67
CA ALA A 171 -25.11 -19.97 16.62
C ALA A 171 -23.71 -19.37 16.89
N PRO A 172 -23.46 -18.08 16.60
CA PRO A 172 -22.21 -17.42 16.93
C PRO A 172 -22.03 -17.27 18.44
N THR A 173 -20.80 -17.32 18.91
CA THR A 173 -20.47 -17.22 20.35
C THR A 173 -20.03 -15.82 20.78
N SER A 174 -20.12 -14.82 19.91
CA SER A 174 -19.73 -13.43 20.19
C SER A 174 -20.61 -12.45 19.40
N PHE A 175 -20.36 -11.15 19.54
CA PHE A 175 -21.04 -10.08 18.81
C PHE A 175 -20.97 -10.29 17.29
N VAL A 176 -22.04 -9.91 16.60
CA VAL A 176 -22.17 -10.01 15.14
C VAL A 176 -22.84 -8.76 14.58
N MET A 177 -22.22 -8.17 13.56
CA MET A 177 -22.84 -7.18 12.70
C MET A 177 -23.62 -7.87 11.59
N LYS A 178 -24.87 -7.43 11.41
CA LYS A 178 -25.82 -7.99 10.46
C LYS A 178 -26.32 -6.89 9.53
N ILE A 179 -26.36 -7.19 8.24
CA ILE A 179 -27.05 -6.33 7.28
C ILE A 179 -28.54 -6.63 7.40
N VAL A 180 -29.30 -5.68 7.92
CA VAL A 180 -30.76 -5.78 8.02
C VAL A 180 -31.37 -5.01 6.86
N ALA A 181 -32.14 -5.70 6.02
CA ALA A 181 -32.91 -5.04 4.98
C ALA A 181 -33.95 -4.12 5.62
N PRO A 182 -34.19 -2.91 5.07
CA PRO A 182 -35.23 -2.03 5.58
C PRO A 182 -36.60 -2.71 5.49
N GLU A 183 -37.44 -2.50 6.49
CA GLU A 183 -38.85 -2.88 6.41
C GLU A 183 -39.51 -2.09 5.26
N LYS A 184 -40.35 -2.78 4.47
CA LYS A 184 -41.07 -2.18 3.35
C LYS A 184 -42.21 -1.29 3.84
#